data_AF-A0A2X4UT59-F1
#
_entry.id   AF-A0A2X4UT59-F1
#
_cell.length_a   1.000
_cell.length_b   1.000
_cell.length_c   1.000
_cell.angle_alpha   90.00
_cell.angle_beta   90.00
_cell.angle_gamma   90.00
#
_symmetry.space_group_name_H-M   'P 1'
#
loop_
_entity.id
_entity.type
_entity.pdbx_description
1 polymer ?
#
loop_
_entity_poly.entity_id
_entity_poly.type
_entity_poly.pdbx_seq_one_letter_code
_entity_poly.pdbx_strand_id
1 'polypeptide(L)'
;MERAHAIEEYQRKAVNWAPVSELSGASNTTLEAEMVTLCIDGGRKAKIRPGDILGALTGDAGLTAAEVGKIDMFPVHAYVAIRKASARKALQQLQQGKIKGKNCKVRLLK
;
A
#
# COMPACT_ATOMS: atom_id res chain seq x y z
N MET A 1 36.53 -4.32 -13.29
CA MET A 1 35.23 -4.74 -13.86
C MET A 1 34.88 -6.19 -13.53
N GLU A 2 35.44 -6.76 -12.45
CA GLU A 2 35.31 -8.19 -12.11
C GLU A 2 33.86 -8.62 -11.86
N ARG A 3 33.06 -7.78 -11.20
CA ARG A 3 31.64 -8.06 -10.93
C ARG A 3 30.78 -8.10 -12.18
N ALA A 4 31.09 -7.31 -13.21
CA ALA A 4 30.31 -7.28 -14.44
C ALA A 4 30.54 -8.55 -15.26
N HIS A 5 31.79 -9.00 -15.36
CA HIS A 5 32.16 -10.24 -16.05
C HIS A 5 31.55 -11.48 -15.39
N ALA A 6 31.50 -11.54 -14.05
CA ALA A 6 30.82 -12.63 -13.34
C ALA A 6 29.32 -12.73 -13.69
N ILE A 7 28.66 -11.58 -13.91
CA ILE A 7 27.24 -11.54 -14.31
C ILE A 7 27.07 -11.97 -15.77
N GLU A 8 27.99 -11.57 -16.67
CA GLU A 8 28.00 -11.99 -18.07
C GLU A 8 28.12 -13.51 -18.21
N GLU A 9 29.03 -14.11 -17.44
CA GLU A 9 29.26 -15.55 -17.42
C GLU A 9 28.04 -16.31 -16.87
N TYR A 10 27.44 -15.82 -15.78
CA TYR A 10 26.24 -16.42 -15.20
C TYR A 10 25.02 -16.31 -16.12
N GLN A 11 24.80 -15.15 -16.73
CA GLN A 11 23.65 -14.92 -17.62
C GLN A 11 23.89 -15.39 -19.06
N ARG A 12 25.11 -15.84 -19.39
CA ARG A 12 25.57 -16.19 -20.75
C ARG A 12 25.24 -15.12 -21.79
N LYS A 13 25.31 -13.86 -21.37
CA LYS A 13 24.94 -12.70 -22.18
C LYS A 13 25.93 -11.57 -21.91
N ALA A 14 26.53 -11.05 -22.98
CA ALA A 14 27.43 -9.89 -22.88
C ALA A 14 26.65 -8.64 -22.42
N VAL A 15 27.26 -7.85 -21.56
CA VAL A 15 26.73 -6.56 -21.12
C VAL A 15 26.92 -5.55 -22.23
N ASN A 16 25.86 -4.81 -22.56
CA ASN A 16 25.95 -3.70 -23.49
C ASN A 16 26.47 -2.46 -22.78
N TRP A 17 27.73 -2.11 -23.02
CA TRP A 17 28.36 -0.92 -22.45
C TRP A 17 28.05 0.30 -23.32
N ALA A 18 27.49 1.34 -22.72
CA ALA A 18 27.20 2.61 -23.38
C ALA A 18 27.62 3.78 -22.46
N PRO A 19 28.05 4.93 -23.01
CA PRO A 19 28.38 6.10 -22.21
C PRO A 19 27.13 6.65 -21.53
N VAL A 20 27.28 7.15 -20.31
CA VAL A 20 26.17 7.71 -19.50
C VAL A 20 25.44 8.83 -20.24
N SER A 21 26.11 9.55 -21.14
CA SER A 21 25.53 10.61 -21.98
C SER A 21 24.47 10.13 -22.97
N GLU A 22 24.48 8.84 -23.34
CA GLU A 22 23.46 8.24 -24.23
C GLU A 22 22.21 7.79 -23.47
N LEU A 23 22.26 7.75 -22.13
CA LEU A 23 21.07 7.56 -21.31
C LEU A 23 20.26 8.84 -21.37
N SER A 24 19.14 8.82 -22.10
CA SER A 24 18.08 9.81 -21.93
C SER A 24 17.67 9.73 -20.46
N GLY A 25 18.05 10.73 -19.66
CA GLY A 25 17.77 10.74 -18.22
C GLY A 25 16.33 10.33 -18.00
N ALA A 26 16.13 9.25 -17.22
CA ALA A 26 14.79 8.78 -16.89
C ALA A 26 13.97 10.01 -16.50
N SER A 27 12.81 10.20 -17.13
CA SER A 27 11.88 11.27 -16.80
C SER A 27 11.86 11.39 -15.27
N ASN A 28 12.08 12.58 -14.73
CA ASN A 28 12.21 12.88 -13.30
C ASN A 28 10.91 12.62 -12.50
N THR A 29 10.07 11.73 -13.02
CA THR A 29 8.84 11.23 -12.47
C THR A 29 9.21 10.17 -11.43
N THR A 30 9.14 10.57 -10.17
CA THR A 30 9.21 9.63 -9.04
C THR A 30 8.14 8.56 -9.24
N LEU A 31 8.55 7.30 -9.29
CA LEU A 31 7.62 6.18 -9.29
C LEU A 31 6.87 6.19 -7.96
N GLU A 32 5.59 6.56 -8.01
CA GLU A 32 4.74 6.56 -6.83
C GLU A 32 4.12 5.18 -6.61
N ALA A 33 4.01 4.78 -5.35
CA ALA A 33 3.29 3.57 -5.00
C ALA A 33 1.79 3.71 -5.33
N GLU A 34 1.23 2.68 -5.96
CA GLU A 34 -0.20 2.60 -6.30
C GLU A 34 -1.09 2.50 -5.06
N MET A 35 -0.56 1.91 -3.99
CA MET A 35 -1.24 1.65 -2.73
C MET A 35 -0.71 2.55 -1.63
N VAL A 36 -1.59 2.98 -0.73
CA VAL A 36 -1.27 3.71 0.49
C VAL A 36 -1.86 2.98 1.69
N THR A 37 -1.27 3.20 2.87
CA THR A 37 -1.66 2.47 4.08
C THR A 37 -2.47 3.37 5.01
N LEU A 38 -3.65 2.90 5.43
CA LEU A 38 -4.38 3.49 6.55
C LEU A 38 -4.05 2.76 7.84
N CYS A 39 -3.76 3.52 8.89
CA CYS A 39 -3.64 3.05 10.26
C CYS A 39 -4.96 3.30 11.00
N ILE A 40 -5.52 2.24 11.58
CA ILE A 40 -6.75 2.27 12.36
C ILE A 40 -6.40 1.95 13.81
N ASP A 41 -6.81 2.80 14.76
CA ASP A 41 -6.62 2.59 16.21
C ASP A 41 -7.65 1.57 16.77
N GLY A 42 -7.75 0.42 16.10
CA GLY A 42 -8.73 -0.63 16.37
C GLY A 42 -8.22 -2.01 15.96
N GLY A 43 -7.45 -2.64 16.85
CA GLY A 43 -6.88 -3.97 16.64
C GLY A 43 -7.64 -5.14 17.28
N ARG A 44 -6.95 -6.25 17.51
CA ARG A 44 -7.51 -7.48 18.10
C ARG A 44 -8.15 -7.27 19.48
N LYS A 45 -7.57 -6.41 20.34
CA LYS A 45 -8.12 -6.09 21.67
C LYS A 45 -9.47 -5.38 21.58
N ALA A 46 -9.69 -4.62 20.51
CA ALA A 46 -10.99 -4.01 20.23
C ALA A 46 -12.03 -5.03 19.72
N LYS A 47 -11.67 -6.31 19.58
CA LYS A 47 -12.45 -7.40 18.97
C LYS A 47 -12.77 -7.18 17.49
N ILE A 48 -11.98 -6.33 16.82
CA ILE A 48 -12.08 -6.08 15.39
C ILE A 48 -11.42 -7.24 14.64
N ARG A 49 -12.05 -7.67 13.55
CA ARG A 49 -11.56 -8.68 12.60
C ARG A 49 -11.30 -8.04 11.24
N PRO A 50 -10.44 -8.64 10.39
CA PRO A 50 -10.25 -8.15 9.02
C PRO A 50 -11.56 -8.00 8.24
N GLY A 51 -12.49 -8.94 8.42
CA GLY A 51 -13.83 -8.87 7.81
C GLY A 51 -14.67 -7.68 8.28
N ASP A 52 -14.52 -7.24 9.54
CA ASP A 52 -15.21 -6.04 10.04
C ASP A 52 -14.68 -4.77 9.33
N ILE A 53 -13.36 -4.71 9.09
CA ILE A 53 -12.70 -3.59 8.39
C ILE A 53 -13.08 -3.60 6.91
N LEU A 54 -13.05 -4.78 6.28
CA LEU A 54 -13.47 -4.94 4.89
C LEU A 54 -14.94 -4.53 4.72
N GLY A 55 -15.84 -4.98 5.60
CA GLY A 55 -17.25 -4.62 5.56
C GLY A 55 -17.50 -3.12 5.74
N ALA A 56 -16.76 -2.44 6.61
CA ALA A 56 -16.87 -0.99 6.75
C ALA A 56 -16.39 -0.23 5.49
N LEU A 57 -15.38 -0.75 4.80
CA LEU A 57 -14.86 -0.15 3.57
C LEU A 57 -15.75 -0.44 2.35
N THR A 58 -16.29 -1.66 2.23
CA THR A 58 -17.09 -2.04 1.06
C THR A 58 -18.57 -1.68 1.21
N GLY A 59 -19.10 -1.70 2.43
CA GLY A 59 -20.46 -1.26 2.75
C GLY A 59 -20.56 0.27 2.79
N ASP A 60 -20.11 0.87 3.89
CA ASP A 60 -20.35 2.29 4.17
C ASP A 60 -19.58 3.22 3.22
N ALA A 61 -18.34 2.88 2.88
CA ALA A 61 -17.53 3.70 1.98
C ALA A 61 -17.76 3.37 0.49
N GLY A 62 -18.46 2.28 0.18
CA GLY A 62 -18.72 1.83 -1.19
C GLY A 62 -17.45 1.63 -2.01
N LEU A 63 -16.36 1.16 -1.39
CA LEU A 63 -15.19 0.69 -2.12
C LEU A 63 -15.42 -0.72 -2.63
N THR A 64 -14.83 -1.05 -3.76
CA THR A 64 -14.79 -2.42 -4.26
C THR A 64 -13.72 -3.22 -3.49
N ALA A 65 -13.91 -4.54 -3.39
CA ALA A 65 -12.91 -5.41 -2.76
C ALA A 65 -11.54 -5.35 -3.47
N ALA A 66 -11.50 -5.00 -4.76
CA ALA A 66 -10.27 -4.84 -5.54
C ALA A 66 -9.48 -3.55 -5.21
N GLU A 67 -10.12 -2.58 -4.56
CA GLU A 67 -9.47 -1.37 -4.07
C GLU A 67 -8.83 -1.56 -2.69
N VAL A 68 -9.23 -2.62 -1.98
CA VAL A 68 -8.72 -2.98 -0.66
C VAL A 68 -7.70 -4.09 -0.80
N GLY A 69 -6.46 -3.79 -0.40
CA GLY A 69 -5.37 -4.74 -0.38
C GLY A 69 -5.27 -5.50 0.94
N LYS A 70 -4.04 -5.82 1.33
CA LYS A 70 -3.75 -6.57 2.55
C LYS A 70 -4.23 -5.83 3.80
N ILE A 71 -4.82 -6.59 4.73
CA ILE A 71 -5.23 -6.12 6.06
C ILE A 71 -4.35 -6.84 7.11
N ASP A 72 -3.52 -6.08 7.81
CA ASP A 72 -2.65 -6.58 8.88
C ASP A 72 -3.20 -6.18 10.25
N MET A 73 -3.38 -7.17 11.12
CA MET A 73 -3.97 -6.99 12.44
C MET A 73 -2.90 -6.98 13.53
N PHE A 74 -2.95 -5.98 14.40
CA PHE A 74 -2.12 -5.87 15.61
C PHE A 74 -3.02 -5.85 16.87
N PRO A 75 -2.45 -5.93 18.09
CA PRO A 75 -3.26 -5.91 19.31
C PRO A 75 -4.10 -4.64 19.47
N VAL A 76 -3.50 -3.48 19.19
CA VAL A 76 -4.10 -2.15 19.37
C VAL A 76 -4.43 -1.45 18.06
N HIS A 77 -3.68 -1.72 16.99
CA HIS A 77 -3.89 -1.12 15.67
C HIS A 77 -4.26 -2.17 14.62
N ALA A 78 -4.75 -1.70 13.48
CA ALA A 78 -4.85 -2.45 12.25
C ALA A 78 -4.34 -1.58 11.09
N TYR A 79 -3.74 -2.20 10.09
CA TYR A 79 -3.28 -1.54 8.89
C TYR A 79 -3.98 -2.13 7.67
N VAL A 80 -4.39 -1.27 6.76
CA VAL A 80 -5.02 -1.69 5.51
C VAL A 80 -4.39 -0.94 4.34
N ALA A 81 -3.97 -1.69 3.33
CA ALA A 81 -3.53 -1.13 2.06
C ALA A 81 -4.76 -0.77 1.23
N ILE A 82 -4.81 0.44 0.69
CA ILE A 82 -5.91 0.93 -0.16
C ILE A 82 -5.31 1.62 -1.39
N ARG A 83 -5.96 1.49 -2.55
CA ARG A 83 -5.57 2.25 -3.74
C ARG A 83 -5.54 3.75 -3.47
N LYS A 84 -4.49 4.43 -3.93
CA LYS A 84 -4.28 5.87 -3.69
C LYS A 84 -5.46 6.73 -4.12
N ALA A 85 -6.12 6.38 -5.23
CA ALA A 85 -7.31 7.06 -5.74
C ALA A 85 -8.49 7.05 -4.73
N SER A 86 -8.60 5.97 -3.95
CA SER A 86 -9.74 5.70 -3.07
C SER A 86 -9.43 6.01 -1.60
N ALA A 87 -8.16 6.27 -1.29
CA ALA A 87 -7.67 6.46 0.08
C ALA A 87 -8.31 7.64 0.82
N ARG A 88 -8.54 8.77 0.14
CA ARG A 88 -9.22 9.93 0.75
C ARG A 88 -10.66 9.61 1.11
N LYS A 89 -11.38 8.93 0.22
CA LYS A 89 -12.77 8.48 0.43
C LYS A 89 -12.83 7.51 1.61
N ALA A 90 -11.96 6.50 1.62
CA ALA A 90 -11.87 5.53 2.71
C ALA A 90 -11.53 6.20 4.05
N LEU A 91 -10.58 7.13 4.08
CA LEU A 91 -10.20 7.87 5.29
C LEU A 91 -11.39 8.64 5.87
N GLN A 92 -12.07 9.43 5.04
CA GLN A 92 -13.20 10.25 5.48
C GLN A 92 -14.34 9.38 6.03
N GLN A 93 -14.66 8.29 5.33
CA GLN A 93 -15.73 7.38 5.72
C GLN A 93 -15.39 6.62 7.00
N LEU A 94 -14.16 6.13 7.16
CA LEU A 94 -13.76 5.46 8.40
C LEU A 94 -13.63 6.43 9.59
N GLN A 95 -13.35 7.71 9.35
CA GLN A 95 -13.32 8.73 10.41
C GLN A 95 -14.72 9.11 10.91
N GLN A 96 -15.73 9.07 10.03
CA GLN A 96 -17.12 9.39 10.35
C GLN A 96 -17.93 8.16 10.77
N GLY A 97 -17.57 6.99 10.25
CA GLY A 97 -18.23 5.72 10.46
C GLY A 97 -17.79 4.99 11.72
N LYS A 98 -18.35 3.79 11.90
CA LYS A 98 -18.08 2.90 13.03
C LYS A 98 -17.60 1.55 12.52
N ILE A 99 -16.48 1.08 13.04
CA ILE A 99 -16.02 -0.29 12.78
C ILE A 99 -16.55 -1.15 13.92
N LYS A 100 -17.44 -2.09 13.63
CA LYS A 100 -18.06 -2.97 14.64
C LYS A 100 -18.74 -2.18 15.77
N GLY A 101 -19.42 -1.08 15.42
CA GLY A 101 -20.11 -0.21 16.37
C GLY A 101 -19.20 0.70 17.23
N LYS A 102 -17.89 0.74 16.98
CA LYS A 102 -16.93 1.58 17.71
C LYS A 102 -16.35 2.67 16.82
N ASN A 103 -16.17 3.86 17.39
CA ASN A 103 -15.41 4.92 16.73
C ASN A 103 -13.92 4.59 16.82
N CYS A 104 -13.26 4.49 15.68
CA CYS A 104 -11.82 4.27 15.58
C CYS A 104 -11.17 5.50 14.96
N LYS A 105 -10.05 5.95 15.53
CA LYS A 105 -9.23 6.98 14.87
C LYS A 105 -8.52 6.34 13.69
N VAL A 106 -8.59 7.01 12.54
CA VAL A 106 -7.94 6.55 11.30
C VAL A 106 -7.03 7.63 10.77
N ARG A 107 -5.82 7.23 10.36
CA ARG A 107 -4.76 8.10 9.87
C ARG A 107 -4.15 7.51 8.60
N LEU A 108 -3.92 8.35 7.60
CA LEU A 108 -3.14 8.00 6.43
C LEU A 108 -1.66 8.00 6.81
N LEU A 109 -0.96 6.89 6.57
CA LEU A 109 0.49 6.83 6.67
C LEU A 109 1.09 7.34 5.36
N LYS A 110 2.00 8.30 5.47
CA LYS A 110 2.81 8.85 4.38
C LYS A 110 4.21 8.25 4.44
#